data_AF-A0A367JKV4-F1
#
_entry.id   AF-A0A367JKV4-F1
#
_cell.length_a   1.000
_cell.length_b   1.000
_cell.length_c   1.000
_cell.angle_alpha   90.00
_cell.angle_beta   90.00
_cell.angle_gamma   90.00
#
_symmetry.space_group_name_H-M   'P 1'
#
loop_
_entity.id
_entity.type
_entity.pdbx_description
1 polymer ?
#
loop_
_entity_poly.entity_id
_entity_poly.type
_entity_poly.pdbx_seq_one_letter_code
_entity_poly.pdbx_strand_id
1 'polypeptide(L)'
;MSKQSEDDYHVSEEKEQLQKENASKEESVEDISSLINSAQLLTECNSQLTPERKAEILQTFLFLSKPTFNLVAKSIDFTTWPEDVVSDLCKEMQSMDLSSNSVPLLLLKSILYPKIASLKTSASRLLMNGILSLAREQGKLIINGLLLPLLFQSSLERPQFEVINKTAMESLKPAHRLVLLQAILSDGEMYHSDHADNRRSLRPWNDTIYQLIGNILSCQPLLTLTKEALDEIIQSIRTTVGFNPKDKNSMQLLLTITSKHAQEVVEFDCIETIESISNSSKMFLKRAVLGQIAVIKKNIQSLQNSRAI
;
A
#
# COMPACT_ATOMS: atom_id res chain seq x y z
N MET A 1 43.37 -2.73 61.11
CA MET A 1 44.24 -2.14 60.08
C MET A 1 44.27 -3.09 58.88
N SER A 2 44.13 -2.52 57.69
CA SER A 2 44.39 -3.08 56.35
C SER A 2 43.45 -4.16 55.80
N LYS A 3 42.35 -3.70 55.19
CA LYS A 3 41.80 -4.22 53.92
C LYS A 3 41.16 -3.04 53.18
N GLN A 4 42.00 -2.19 52.59
CA GLN A 4 41.54 -1.01 51.85
C GLN A 4 42.51 -0.67 50.72
N SER A 5 43.00 -1.70 50.01
CA SER A 5 43.97 -1.52 48.93
C SER A 5 43.83 -2.53 47.77
N GLU A 6 42.71 -3.25 47.66
CA GLU A 6 42.48 -4.18 46.54
C GLU A 6 41.32 -3.74 45.61
N ASP A 7 40.43 -2.84 46.05
CA ASP A 7 39.28 -2.42 45.24
C ASP A 7 39.58 -1.28 44.25
N ASP A 8 40.67 -0.52 44.43
CA ASP A 8 41.01 0.60 43.54
C ASP A 8 41.75 0.18 42.25
N TYR A 9 42.29 -1.04 42.19
CA TYR A 9 42.96 -1.55 40.99
C TYR A 9 41.98 -2.12 39.96
N HIS A 10 40.85 -2.71 40.40
CA HIS A 10 39.88 -3.31 39.48
C HIS A 10 38.95 -2.31 38.79
N VAL A 11 38.69 -1.14 39.42
CA VAL A 11 37.79 -0.11 38.85
C VAL A 11 38.44 0.69 37.71
N SER A 12 39.77 0.72 37.64
CA SER A 12 40.48 1.39 36.54
C SER A 12 40.55 0.53 35.27
N GLU A 13 40.65 -0.80 35.38
CA GLU A 13 40.67 -1.70 34.23
C GLU A 13 39.28 -1.87 33.59
N GLU A 14 38.19 -1.89 34.37
CA GLU A 14 36.83 -1.94 33.80
C GLU A 14 36.44 -0.64 33.07
N LYS A 15 36.92 0.51 33.53
CA LYS A 15 36.67 1.80 32.85
C LYS A 15 37.52 1.96 31.58
N GLU A 16 38.73 1.41 31.53
CA GLU A 16 39.52 1.38 30.30
C GLU A 16 39.01 0.34 29.29
N GLN A 17 38.39 -0.77 29.73
CA GLN A 17 37.72 -1.72 28.83
C GLN A 17 36.40 -1.17 28.28
N LEU A 18 35.60 -0.46 29.09
CA LEU A 18 34.39 0.23 28.64
C LEU A 18 34.66 1.45 27.74
N GLN A 19 35.85 2.07 27.84
CA GLN A 19 36.28 3.11 26.89
C GLN A 19 36.93 2.52 25.62
N LYS A 20 37.56 1.35 25.67
CA LYS A 20 38.08 0.66 24.48
C LYS A 20 37.00 -0.06 23.67
N GLU A 21 35.94 -0.59 24.30
CA GLU A 21 34.79 -1.17 23.58
C GLU A 21 33.86 -0.11 22.97
N ASN A 22 33.83 1.12 23.51
CA ASN A 22 33.11 2.24 22.91
C ASN A 22 33.94 3.03 21.88
N ALA A 23 35.25 2.75 21.75
CA ALA A 23 36.14 3.37 20.77
C ALA A 23 36.46 2.46 19.56
N SER A 24 35.93 1.23 19.50
CA SER A 24 36.18 0.28 18.40
C SER A 24 34.93 -0.12 17.60
N LYS A 25 33.94 0.79 17.54
CA LYS A 25 32.92 0.81 16.49
C LYS A 25 32.83 2.22 15.92
N GLU A 26 33.96 2.75 15.47
CA GLU A 26 33.92 3.60 14.29
C GLU A 26 33.34 2.71 13.18
N GLU A 27 32.03 2.86 12.92
CA GLU A 27 31.44 2.42 11.66
C GLU A 27 32.41 2.87 10.57
N SER A 28 33.02 1.91 9.87
CA SER A 28 33.76 2.22 8.65
C SER A 28 32.80 3.03 7.79
N VAL A 29 33.04 4.35 7.70
CA VAL A 29 32.22 5.25 6.90
C VAL A 29 32.36 4.73 5.48
N GLU A 30 31.36 3.98 5.02
CA GLU A 30 31.30 3.53 3.64
C GLU A 30 31.43 4.78 2.78
N ASP A 31 32.44 4.81 1.91
CA ASP A 31 32.67 5.94 1.03
C ASP A 31 31.54 5.99 -0.02
N ILE A 32 30.50 6.77 0.30
CA ILE A 32 29.34 6.96 -0.57
C ILE A 32 29.61 7.94 -1.73
N SER A 33 30.80 8.53 -1.83
CA SER A 33 31.13 9.53 -2.85
C SER A 33 30.93 8.98 -4.26
N SER A 34 31.29 7.72 -4.48
CA SER A 34 31.06 7.02 -5.76
C SER A 34 29.58 6.86 -6.11
N LEU A 35 28.72 6.61 -5.11
CA LEU A 35 27.27 6.50 -5.28
C LEU A 35 26.63 7.87 -5.56
N ILE A 36 27.08 8.92 -4.87
CA ILE A 36 26.62 10.30 -5.11
C ILE A 36 26.95 10.71 -6.55
N ASN A 37 28.19 10.50 -7.00
CA ASN A 37 28.59 10.77 -8.38
C ASN A 37 27.76 9.95 -9.38
N SER A 38 27.47 8.68 -9.07
CA SER A 38 26.65 7.83 -9.93
C SER A 38 25.20 8.32 -10.04
N ALA A 39 24.61 8.85 -8.96
CA ALA A 39 23.28 9.45 -9.04
C ALA A 39 23.27 10.77 -9.81
N GLN A 40 24.31 11.59 -9.68
CA GLN A 40 24.43 12.83 -10.47
C GLN A 40 24.45 12.51 -11.97
N LEU A 41 25.20 11.47 -12.37
CA LEU A 41 25.21 10.98 -13.76
C LEU A 41 23.83 10.57 -14.28
N LEU A 42 22.94 10.07 -13.42
CA LEU A 42 21.56 9.73 -13.80
C LEU A 42 20.70 10.98 -14.04
N THR A 43 21.00 12.09 -13.34
CA THR A 43 20.20 13.33 -13.42
C THR A 43 20.68 14.31 -14.48
N GLU A 44 21.96 14.26 -14.85
CA GLU A 44 22.52 15.12 -15.88
C GLU A 44 22.14 14.62 -17.29
N CYS A 45 21.85 15.54 -18.22
CA CYS A 45 21.69 15.20 -19.64
C CYS A 45 23.04 14.83 -20.26
N ASN A 46 23.58 13.68 -19.87
CA ASN A 46 24.84 13.18 -20.39
C ASN A 46 24.56 12.22 -21.55
N SER A 47 24.74 12.71 -22.78
CA SER A 47 24.56 11.91 -24.01
C SER A 47 25.52 10.73 -24.14
N GLN A 48 26.47 10.58 -23.21
CA GLN A 48 27.45 9.49 -23.17
C GLN A 48 27.06 8.35 -22.23
N LEU A 49 26.00 8.47 -21.42
CA LEU A 49 25.57 7.39 -20.53
C LEU A 49 24.85 6.31 -21.34
N THR A 50 25.49 5.16 -21.54
CA THR A 50 24.87 4.04 -22.26
C THR A 50 23.74 3.42 -21.43
N PRO A 51 22.74 2.78 -22.06
CA PRO A 51 21.66 2.09 -21.35
C PRO A 51 22.17 1.04 -20.36
N GLU A 52 23.23 0.31 -20.72
CA GLU A 52 23.84 -0.72 -19.87
C GLU A 52 24.44 -0.09 -18.62
N ARG A 53 25.17 1.02 -18.77
CA ARG A 53 25.76 1.72 -17.63
C ARG A 53 24.68 2.31 -16.71
N LYS A 54 23.58 2.80 -17.28
CA LYS A 54 22.43 3.27 -16.50
C LYS A 54 21.83 2.14 -15.66
N ALA A 55 21.63 0.95 -16.25
CA ALA A 55 21.12 -0.22 -15.56
C ALA A 55 22.05 -0.67 -14.42
N GLU A 56 23.37 -0.71 -14.64
CA GLU A 56 24.36 -1.05 -13.60
C GLU A 56 24.29 -0.11 -12.39
N ILE A 57 24.16 1.20 -12.64
CA ILE A 57 24.03 2.19 -11.56
C ILE A 57 22.73 1.94 -10.78
N LEU A 58 21.60 1.78 -11.48
CA LEU A 58 20.31 1.55 -10.84
C LEU A 58 20.30 0.24 -10.02
N GLN A 59 20.91 -0.82 -10.53
CA GLN A 59 21.13 -2.08 -9.83
C GLN A 59 21.95 -1.88 -8.55
N THR A 60 23.01 -1.09 -8.63
CA THR A 60 23.83 -0.76 -7.45
C THR A 60 22.97 -0.15 -6.34
N PHE A 61 22.09 0.80 -6.68
CA PHE A 61 21.15 1.38 -5.70
C PHE A 61 20.14 0.37 -5.15
N LEU A 62 19.64 -0.55 -5.99
CA LEU A 62 18.67 -1.58 -5.56
C LEU A 62 19.27 -2.53 -4.52
N PHE A 63 20.57 -2.84 -4.59
CA PHE A 63 21.24 -3.82 -3.74
C PHE A 63 22.07 -3.22 -2.59
N LEU A 64 21.92 -1.93 -2.31
CA LEU A 64 22.57 -1.32 -1.14
C LEU A 64 22.11 -2.01 0.15
N SER A 65 22.96 -1.92 1.18
CA SER A 65 22.52 -2.22 2.54
C SER A 65 21.59 -1.10 3.04
N LYS A 66 20.70 -1.40 4.00
CA LYS A 66 19.82 -0.38 4.61
C LYS A 66 20.62 0.76 5.27
N PRO A 67 21.70 0.51 6.04
CA PRO A 67 22.58 1.57 6.53
C PRO A 67 23.15 2.46 5.42
N THR A 68 23.70 1.86 4.37
CA THR A 68 24.27 2.59 3.22
C THR A 68 23.21 3.45 2.54
N PHE A 69 22.03 2.88 2.28
CA PHE A 69 20.91 3.61 1.69
C PHE A 69 20.53 4.82 2.54
N ASN A 70 20.48 4.68 3.86
CA ASN A 70 20.14 5.80 4.76
C ASN A 70 21.18 6.92 4.74
N LEU A 71 22.47 6.60 4.54
CA LEU A 71 23.53 7.62 4.37
C LEU A 71 23.40 8.32 3.02
N VAL A 72 23.18 7.54 1.96
CA VAL A 72 22.96 8.04 0.59
C VAL A 72 21.73 8.94 0.51
N ALA A 73 20.61 8.54 1.13
CA ALA A 73 19.35 9.29 1.12
C ALA A 73 19.42 10.64 1.87
N LYS A 74 20.44 10.87 2.70
CA LYS A 74 20.72 12.19 3.29
C LYS A 74 21.44 13.13 2.33
N SER A 75 22.11 12.58 1.32
CA SER A 75 23.00 13.32 0.42
C SER A 75 22.43 13.49 -0.99
N ILE A 76 21.45 12.64 -1.37
CA ILE A 76 20.85 12.62 -2.70
C ILE A 76 19.38 12.99 -2.60
N ASP A 77 18.99 14.04 -3.32
CA ASP A 77 17.58 14.35 -3.53
C ASP A 77 17.01 13.50 -4.69
N PHE A 78 16.51 12.33 -4.31
CA PHE A 78 15.85 11.39 -5.21
C PHE A 78 14.60 11.96 -5.92
N THR A 79 14.02 13.05 -5.41
CA THR A 79 12.84 13.66 -6.04
C THR A 79 13.19 14.40 -7.33
N THR A 80 14.47 14.74 -7.54
CA THR A 80 14.98 15.38 -8.75
C THR A 80 15.18 14.43 -9.92
N TRP A 81 15.11 13.11 -9.70
CA TRP A 81 15.38 12.12 -10.74
C TRP A 81 14.38 12.23 -11.91
N PRO A 82 14.85 12.33 -13.17
CA PRO A 82 14.00 12.39 -14.35
C PRO A 82 13.05 11.18 -14.47
N GLU A 83 11.88 11.36 -15.08
CA GLU A 83 10.88 10.29 -15.20
C GLU A 83 11.37 9.09 -16.02
N ASP A 84 12.28 9.28 -16.98
CA ASP A 84 12.90 8.19 -17.73
C ASP A 84 13.83 7.35 -16.83
N VAL A 85 14.57 7.98 -15.92
CA VAL A 85 15.37 7.27 -14.90
C VAL A 85 14.46 6.49 -13.95
N VAL A 86 13.37 7.10 -13.49
CA VAL A 86 12.37 6.41 -12.65
C VAL A 86 11.73 5.25 -13.41
N SER A 87 11.42 5.44 -14.68
CA SER A 87 10.88 4.38 -15.53
C SER A 87 11.87 3.23 -15.71
N ASP A 88 13.16 3.52 -15.87
CA ASP A 88 14.20 2.49 -15.99
C ASP A 88 14.42 1.77 -14.66
N LEU A 89 14.40 2.48 -13.52
CA LEU A 89 14.41 1.86 -12.20
C LEU A 89 13.23 0.89 -12.03
N CYS A 90 12.04 1.27 -12.48
CA CYS A 90 10.88 0.39 -12.44
C CYS A 90 11.06 -0.87 -13.32
N LYS A 91 11.77 -0.77 -14.45
CA LYS A 91 12.09 -1.93 -15.30
C LYS A 91 13.09 -2.85 -14.61
N GLU A 92 14.15 -2.29 -14.02
CA GLU A 92 15.13 -3.07 -13.26
C GLU A 92 14.47 -3.82 -12.10
N MET A 93 13.56 -3.17 -11.37
CA MET A 93 12.83 -3.84 -10.28
C MET A 93 11.90 -4.98 -10.75
N GLN A 94 11.42 -4.94 -12.00
CA GLN A 94 10.53 -5.99 -12.54
C GLN A 94 11.27 -7.29 -12.80
N SER A 95 12.54 -7.22 -13.21
CA SER A 95 13.32 -8.39 -13.62
C SER A 95 14.02 -9.11 -12.46
N MET A 96 13.93 -8.57 -11.23
CA MET A 96 14.72 -9.01 -10.08
C MET A 96 13.87 -9.66 -8.98
N ASP A 97 14.45 -10.62 -8.27
CA ASP A 97 13.91 -11.08 -6.99
C ASP A 97 14.34 -10.13 -5.88
N LEU A 98 13.38 -9.31 -5.43
CA LEU A 98 13.57 -8.27 -4.41
C LEU A 98 12.96 -8.66 -3.05
N SER A 99 12.50 -9.91 -2.91
CA SER A 99 11.71 -10.35 -1.76
C SER A 99 12.43 -10.22 -0.41
N SER A 100 13.76 -10.35 -0.41
CA SER A 100 14.62 -10.28 0.79
C SER A 100 15.20 -8.88 1.05
N ASN A 101 15.05 -7.94 0.12
CA ASN A 101 15.71 -6.64 0.18
C ASN A 101 14.72 -5.52 0.53
N SER A 102 15.03 -4.77 1.60
CA SER A 102 14.22 -3.63 2.04
C SER A 102 14.50 -2.33 1.27
N VAL A 103 15.65 -2.21 0.58
CA VAL A 103 16.05 -0.99 -0.13
C VAL A 103 15.15 -0.63 -1.31
N PRO A 104 14.68 -1.56 -2.15
CA PRO A 104 13.69 -1.25 -3.17
C PRO A 104 12.46 -0.53 -2.63
N LEU A 105 11.97 -0.95 -1.45
CA LEU A 105 10.83 -0.30 -0.80
C LEU A 105 11.17 1.13 -0.39
N LEU A 106 12.37 1.34 0.16
CA LEU A 106 12.84 2.67 0.56
C LEU A 106 13.03 3.58 -0.66
N LEU A 107 13.60 3.08 -1.76
CA LEU A 107 13.72 3.79 -3.02
C LEU A 107 12.36 4.23 -3.56
N LEU A 108 11.35 3.35 -3.56
CA LEU A 108 9.99 3.73 -3.97
C LEU A 108 9.42 4.85 -3.09
N LYS A 109 9.65 4.78 -1.77
CA LYS A 109 9.20 5.82 -0.83
C LYS A 109 9.96 7.15 -1.00
N SER A 110 11.22 7.11 -1.41
CA SER A 110 12.05 8.31 -1.63
C SER A 110 11.91 8.93 -3.01
N ILE A 111 11.54 8.15 -4.03
CA ILE A 111 11.44 8.60 -5.43
C ILE A 111 9.97 8.76 -5.85
N LEU A 112 9.24 7.65 -5.86
CA LEU A 112 7.92 7.55 -6.50
C LEU A 112 6.84 8.18 -5.65
N TYR A 113 6.82 7.88 -4.35
CA TYR A 113 5.83 8.46 -3.43
C TYR A 113 5.81 10.00 -3.46
N PRO A 114 6.92 10.74 -3.22
CA PRO A 114 6.88 12.20 -3.19
C PRO A 114 6.51 12.81 -4.55
N LYS A 115 6.98 12.21 -5.66
CA LYS A 115 6.58 12.63 -7.01
C LYS A 115 5.08 12.53 -7.19
N ILE A 116 4.45 11.40 -6.86
CA ILE A 116 3.01 11.23 -7.00
C ILE A 116 2.22 12.06 -5.98
N ALA A 117 2.67 12.12 -4.72
CA ALA A 117 2.01 12.88 -3.66
C ALA A 117 1.92 14.38 -3.99
N SER A 118 2.92 14.91 -4.72
CA SER A 118 2.95 16.33 -5.11
C SER A 118 2.13 16.68 -6.36
N LEU A 119 1.60 15.68 -7.09
CA LEU A 119 0.91 15.93 -8.36
C LEU A 119 -0.32 16.83 -8.22
N LYS A 120 -0.40 17.84 -9.09
CA LYS A 120 -1.59 18.71 -9.25
C LYS A 120 -2.42 18.41 -10.49
N THR A 121 -1.87 17.59 -11.38
CA THR A 121 -2.52 17.07 -12.58
C THR A 121 -2.28 15.57 -12.68
N SER A 122 -3.00 14.87 -13.56
CA SER A 122 -2.77 13.44 -13.79
C SER A 122 -1.30 13.14 -14.06
N ALA A 123 -0.84 12.01 -13.53
CA ALA A 123 0.52 11.53 -13.73
C ALA A 123 0.84 11.37 -15.21
N SER A 124 2.10 11.60 -15.60
CA SER A 124 2.52 11.42 -16.98
C SER A 124 2.31 9.97 -17.44
N ARG A 125 2.18 9.79 -18.75
CA ARG A 125 2.04 8.44 -19.34
C ARG A 125 3.27 7.58 -19.04
N LEU A 126 4.47 8.16 -19.06
CA LEU A 126 5.72 7.44 -18.80
C LEU A 126 5.74 6.92 -17.37
N LEU A 127 5.45 7.79 -16.40
CA LEU A 127 5.43 7.46 -14.98
C LEU A 127 4.36 6.41 -14.67
N MET A 128 3.14 6.59 -15.20
CA MET A 128 2.07 5.60 -15.02
C MET A 128 2.39 4.25 -15.62
N ASN A 129 2.98 4.21 -16.82
CA ASN A 129 3.37 2.93 -17.44
C ASN A 129 4.41 2.19 -16.60
N GLY A 130 5.37 2.91 -16.01
CA GLY A 130 6.35 2.34 -15.08
C GLY A 130 5.69 1.75 -13.83
N ILE A 131 4.80 2.50 -13.18
CA ILE A 131 4.05 2.06 -11.99
C ILE A 131 3.21 0.81 -12.30
N LEU A 132 2.44 0.84 -13.39
CA LEU A 132 1.56 -0.27 -13.77
C LEU A 132 2.36 -1.53 -14.08
N SER A 133 3.46 -1.40 -14.82
CA SER A 133 4.31 -2.54 -15.16
C SER A 133 4.97 -3.13 -13.92
N LEU A 134 5.49 -2.29 -13.02
CA LEU A 134 6.06 -2.74 -11.75
C LEU A 134 5.01 -3.40 -10.84
N ALA A 135 3.77 -2.90 -10.82
CA ALA A 135 2.71 -3.45 -9.98
C ALA A 135 2.26 -4.86 -10.39
N ARG A 136 2.42 -5.25 -11.67
CA ARG A 136 2.11 -6.60 -12.15
C ARG A 136 3.06 -7.64 -11.57
N GLU A 137 4.34 -7.31 -11.53
CA GLU A 137 5.39 -8.22 -11.07
C GLU A 137 5.64 -8.08 -9.55
N GLN A 138 5.76 -6.85 -9.06
CA GLN A 138 6.12 -6.51 -7.68
C GLN A 138 4.97 -5.84 -6.92
N GLY A 139 3.77 -6.44 -6.95
CA GLY A 139 2.56 -5.84 -6.38
C GLY A 139 2.66 -5.46 -4.90
N LYS A 140 3.25 -6.32 -4.05
CA LYS A 140 3.49 -6.02 -2.63
C LYS A 140 4.40 -4.79 -2.45
N LEU A 141 5.41 -4.65 -3.29
CA LEU A 141 6.35 -3.53 -3.25
C LEU A 141 5.64 -2.21 -3.58
N ILE A 142 4.82 -2.19 -4.63
CA ILE A 142 4.02 -1.02 -5.02
C ILE A 142 2.98 -0.66 -3.95
N ILE A 143 2.31 -1.66 -3.36
CA ILE A 143 1.33 -1.41 -2.29
C ILE A 143 2.01 -0.68 -1.13
N ASN A 144 3.12 -1.22 -0.61
CA ASN A 144 3.77 -0.69 0.58
C ASN A 144 4.60 0.57 0.33
N GLY A 145 5.17 0.70 -0.87
CA GLY A 145 6.05 1.80 -1.24
C GLY A 145 5.33 3.01 -1.82
N LEU A 146 4.13 2.81 -2.37
CA LEU A 146 3.39 3.87 -3.07
C LEU A 146 1.91 3.93 -2.66
N LEU A 147 1.14 2.85 -2.80
CA LEU A 147 -0.33 2.96 -2.67
C LEU A 147 -0.79 3.26 -1.24
N LEU A 148 -0.28 2.53 -0.24
CA LEU A 148 -0.64 2.80 1.16
C LEU A 148 -0.12 4.17 1.63
N PRO A 149 1.15 4.57 1.36
CA PRO A 149 1.59 5.93 1.63
C PRO A 149 0.68 7.01 1.03
N LEU A 150 0.23 6.86 -0.22
CA LEU A 150 -0.69 7.82 -0.84
C LEU A 150 -2.09 7.77 -0.21
N LEU A 151 -2.58 6.59 0.16
CA LEU A 151 -3.91 6.43 0.73
C LEU A 151 -4.00 7.09 2.12
N PHE A 152 -2.94 6.97 2.93
CA PHE A 152 -2.87 7.47 4.30
C PHE A 152 -2.16 8.83 4.43
N GLN A 153 -2.00 9.57 3.33
CA GLN A 153 -1.35 10.88 3.37
C GLN A 153 -2.26 11.99 3.93
N SER A 154 -1.64 13.12 4.27
CA SER A 154 -2.04 14.44 3.78
C SER A 154 -3.51 14.71 3.42
N SER A 155 -3.67 14.74 2.12
CA SER A 155 -4.87 15.00 1.37
C SER A 155 -4.78 14.06 0.18
N LEU A 156 -5.80 13.23 -0.01
CA LEU A 156 -5.89 12.37 -1.19
C LEU A 156 -6.65 13.14 -2.28
N GLU A 157 -5.93 13.91 -3.09
CA GLU A 157 -6.53 14.63 -4.22
C GLU A 157 -6.75 13.68 -5.41
N ARG A 158 -7.47 14.20 -6.42
CA ARG A 158 -7.87 13.44 -7.62
C ARG A 158 -6.68 12.77 -8.35
N PRO A 159 -5.53 13.43 -8.57
CA PRO A 159 -4.40 12.79 -9.26
C PRO A 159 -3.87 11.55 -8.52
N GLN A 160 -3.72 11.63 -7.19
CA GLN A 160 -3.22 10.54 -6.37
C GLN A 160 -4.22 9.39 -6.35
N PHE A 161 -5.52 9.71 -6.21
CA PHE A 161 -6.58 8.71 -6.28
C PHE A 161 -6.60 8.01 -7.65
N GLU A 162 -6.39 8.74 -8.75
CA GLU A 162 -6.32 8.15 -10.10
C GLU A 162 -5.19 7.11 -10.18
N VAL A 163 -4.01 7.41 -9.62
CA VAL A 163 -2.89 6.45 -9.56
C VAL A 163 -3.27 5.21 -8.76
N ILE A 164 -3.82 5.39 -7.54
CA ILE A 164 -4.22 4.26 -6.68
C ILE A 164 -5.24 3.38 -7.40
N ASN A 165 -6.31 4.00 -7.90
CA ASN A 165 -7.41 3.29 -8.53
C ASN A 165 -6.96 2.57 -9.80
N LYS A 166 -6.21 3.24 -10.68
CA LYS A 166 -5.73 2.65 -11.93
C LYS A 166 -4.80 1.46 -11.66
N THR A 167 -3.84 1.62 -10.75
CA THR A 167 -2.92 0.54 -10.39
C THR A 167 -3.65 -0.65 -9.77
N ALA A 168 -4.59 -0.39 -8.86
CA ALA A 168 -5.39 -1.43 -8.24
C ALA A 168 -6.24 -2.20 -9.25
N MET A 169 -6.77 -1.54 -10.29
CA MET A 169 -7.69 -2.16 -11.24
C MET A 169 -6.99 -2.82 -12.44
N GLU A 170 -5.90 -2.24 -12.93
CA GLU A 170 -5.29 -2.65 -14.21
C GLU A 170 -4.06 -3.55 -14.04
N SER A 171 -3.47 -3.64 -12.84
CA SER A 171 -2.15 -4.27 -12.69
C SER A 171 -1.96 -5.15 -11.45
N LEU A 172 -2.68 -4.89 -10.36
CA LEU A 172 -2.56 -5.76 -9.19
C LEU A 172 -3.25 -7.11 -9.40
N LYS A 173 -2.51 -8.20 -9.13
CA LYS A 173 -3.04 -9.56 -9.02
C LYS A 173 -4.11 -9.66 -7.91
N PRO A 174 -5.08 -10.60 -7.98
CA PRO A 174 -6.15 -10.74 -6.98
C PRO A 174 -5.66 -10.75 -5.52
N ALA A 175 -4.62 -11.53 -5.22
CA ALA A 175 -4.04 -11.58 -3.87
C ALA A 175 -3.54 -10.21 -3.39
N HIS A 176 -2.92 -9.41 -4.27
CA HIS A 176 -2.46 -8.07 -3.94
C HIS A 176 -3.61 -7.08 -3.74
N ARG A 177 -4.68 -7.18 -4.54
CA ARG A 177 -5.90 -6.37 -4.35
C ARG A 177 -6.59 -6.70 -3.03
N LEU A 178 -6.57 -7.96 -2.60
CA LEU A 178 -7.06 -8.38 -1.30
C LEU A 178 -6.25 -7.74 -0.16
N VAL A 179 -4.91 -7.72 -0.26
CA VAL A 179 -4.05 -7.04 0.73
C VAL A 179 -4.37 -5.54 0.80
N LEU A 180 -4.58 -4.87 -0.34
CA LEU A 180 -4.97 -3.47 -0.37
C LEU A 180 -6.35 -3.25 0.27
N LEU A 181 -7.33 -4.12 -0.03
CA LEU A 181 -8.65 -4.08 0.59
C LEU A 181 -8.55 -4.25 2.11
N GLN A 182 -7.82 -5.25 2.58
CA GLN A 182 -7.62 -5.50 4.01
C GLN A 182 -7.00 -4.29 4.71
N ALA A 183 -6.01 -3.63 4.12
CA ALA A 183 -5.43 -2.41 4.66
C ALA A 183 -6.43 -1.26 4.76
N ILE A 184 -7.38 -1.13 3.82
CA ILE A 184 -8.46 -0.14 3.91
C ILE A 184 -9.43 -0.51 5.04
N LEU A 185 -9.82 -1.78 5.15
CA LEU A 185 -10.78 -2.24 6.14
C LEU A 185 -10.24 -2.16 7.57
N SER A 186 -8.96 -2.47 7.78
CA SER A 186 -8.27 -2.36 9.08
C SER A 186 -7.76 -0.95 9.39
N ASP A 187 -8.15 0.05 8.60
CA ASP A 187 -7.73 1.45 8.79
C ASP A 187 -6.20 1.64 8.85
N GLY A 188 -5.48 0.79 8.11
CA GLY A 188 -4.03 0.86 8.01
C GLY A 188 -3.28 0.31 9.22
N GLU A 189 -3.90 -0.50 10.09
CA GLU A 189 -3.26 -1.00 11.32
C GLU A 189 -1.84 -1.58 11.09
N MET A 190 -1.68 -2.46 10.09
CA MET A 190 -0.38 -3.03 9.73
C MET A 190 0.57 -2.05 9.03
N TYR A 191 0.03 -1.01 8.38
CA TYR A 191 0.86 0.03 7.78
C TYR A 191 1.41 0.98 8.84
N HIS A 192 0.59 1.32 9.82
CA HIS A 192 0.92 2.25 10.90
C HIS A 192 1.78 1.63 12.01
N SER A 193 1.87 0.31 12.13
CA SER A 193 2.81 -0.35 13.05
C SER A 193 4.26 -0.01 12.69
N ASP A 194 4.53 0.16 11.40
CA ASP A 194 5.87 0.47 10.88
C ASP A 194 6.12 1.99 10.76
N HIS A 195 5.08 2.82 10.94
CA HIS A 195 5.06 4.26 10.63
C HIS A 195 4.35 5.07 11.72
N ALA A 196 4.87 5.01 12.95
CA ALA A 196 4.22 5.52 14.15
C ALA A 196 3.91 7.04 14.14
N ASP A 197 4.66 7.84 13.39
CA ASP A 197 4.66 9.29 13.56
C ASP A 197 3.48 10.05 12.91
N ASN A 198 2.63 9.39 12.12
CA ASN A 198 1.51 10.06 11.45
C ASN A 198 0.33 9.11 11.17
N ARG A 199 -0.26 8.54 12.22
CA ARG A 199 -1.46 7.70 12.08
C ARG A 199 -2.63 8.51 11.56
N ARG A 200 -3.09 8.17 10.35
CA ARG A 200 -4.27 8.76 9.74
C ARG A 200 -5.34 7.69 9.57
N SER A 201 -6.55 8.06 9.96
CA SER A 201 -7.72 7.22 9.76
C SER A 201 -8.37 7.55 8.42
N LEU A 202 -8.76 6.50 7.71
CA LEU A 202 -9.69 6.56 6.57
C LEU A 202 -11.15 6.61 7.03
N ARG A 203 -11.42 6.36 8.31
CA ARG A 203 -12.76 6.34 8.89
C ARG A 203 -13.14 7.72 9.48
N PRO A 204 -14.40 8.16 9.34
CA PRO A 204 -15.45 7.55 8.52
C PRO A 204 -15.09 7.62 7.02
N TRP A 205 -15.44 6.58 6.26
CA TRP A 205 -15.11 6.52 4.83
C TRP A 205 -15.78 7.66 4.08
N ASN A 206 -14.98 8.40 3.32
CA ASN A 206 -15.47 9.39 2.37
C ASN A 206 -15.81 8.74 1.02
N ASP A 207 -16.37 9.54 0.10
CA ASP A 207 -16.76 9.10 -1.24
C ASP A 207 -15.64 8.38 -2.00
N THR A 208 -14.41 8.88 -1.87
CA THR A 208 -13.23 8.31 -2.53
C THR A 208 -12.91 6.90 -2.03
N ILE A 209 -13.01 6.67 -0.72
CA ILE A 209 -12.77 5.34 -0.13
C ILE A 209 -13.89 4.37 -0.52
N TYR A 210 -15.16 4.79 -0.46
CA TYR A 210 -16.26 3.97 -0.95
C TYR A 210 -16.09 3.58 -2.43
N GLN A 211 -15.68 4.55 -3.26
CA GLN A 211 -15.42 4.30 -4.67
C GLN A 211 -14.27 3.30 -4.86
N LEU A 212 -13.18 3.43 -4.10
CA LEU A 212 -12.04 2.51 -4.18
C LEU A 212 -12.46 1.07 -3.83
N ILE A 213 -13.15 0.89 -2.69
CA ILE A 213 -13.64 -0.43 -2.26
C ILE A 213 -14.58 -1.00 -3.32
N GLY A 214 -15.55 -0.21 -3.79
CA GLY A 214 -16.49 -0.64 -4.83
C GLY A 214 -15.80 -1.06 -6.13
N ASN A 215 -14.75 -0.36 -6.53
CA ASN A 215 -13.95 -0.70 -7.70
C ASN A 215 -13.15 -2.00 -7.49
N ILE A 216 -12.47 -2.15 -6.35
CA ILE A 216 -11.74 -3.37 -5.98
C ILE A 216 -12.66 -4.59 -6.00
N LEU A 217 -13.82 -4.50 -5.36
CA LEU A 217 -14.81 -5.58 -5.33
C LEU A 217 -15.43 -5.85 -6.70
N SER A 218 -15.40 -4.88 -7.62
CA SER A 218 -15.98 -4.99 -8.94
C SER A 218 -15.05 -5.57 -10.00
N CYS A 219 -13.75 -5.55 -9.75
CA CYS A 219 -12.72 -5.80 -10.74
C CYS A 219 -12.46 -7.30 -10.92
N GLN A 220 -12.38 -7.76 -12.17
CA GLN A 220 -12.15 -9.17 -12.49
C GLN A 220 -10.66 -9.54 -12.42
N PRO A 221 -10.29 -10.74 -11.94
CA PRO A 221 -11.14 -11.78 -11.33
C PRO A 221 -11.77 -11.31 -10.01
N LEU A 222 -13.00 -11.69 -9.69
CA LEU A 222 -13.59 -11.30 -8.40
C LEU A 222 -12.78 -11.85 -7.22
N LEU A 223 -12.72 -11.07 -6.14
CA LEU A 223 -12.08 -11.50 -4.90
C LEU A 223 -13.04 -12.42 -4.14
N THR A 224 -12.52 -13.51 -3.57
CA THR A 224 -13.24 -14.25 -2.54
C THR A 224 -13.10 -13.50 -1.23
N LEU A 225 -14.23 -13.04 -0.68
CA LEU A 225 -14.24 -12.29 0.58
C LEU A 225 -14.24 -13.24 1.77
N THR A 226 -13.50 -12.88 2.81
CA THR A 226 -13.67 -13.53 4.11
C THR A 226 -14.88 -12.95 4.82
N LYS A 227 -15.41 -13.68 5.80
CA LYS A 227 -16.52 -13.23 6.64
C LYS A 227 -16.19 -11.90 7.31
N GLU A 228 -14.99 -11.77 7.87
CA GLU A 228 -14.54 -10.58 8.59
C GLU A 228 -14.50 -9.35 7.66
N ALA A 229 -14.01 -9.53 6.43
CA ALA A 229 -13.96 -8.45 5.45
C ALA A 229 -15.36 -8.00 5.04
N LEU A 230 -16.27 -8.94 4.78
CA LEU A 230 -17.65 -8.62 4.41
C LEU A 230 -18.40 -7.95 5.58
N ASP A 231 -18.24 -8.46 6.80
CA ASP A 231 -18.86 -7.91 8.00
C ASP A 231 -18.39 -6.47 8.25
N GLU A 232 -17.09 -6.19 8.16
CA GLU A 232 -16.56 -4.82 8.31
C GLU A 232 -17.13 -3.85 7.28
N ILE A 233 -17.25 -4.28 6.02
CA ILE A 233 -17.88 -3.47 4.97
C ILE A 233 -19.35 -3.20 5.31
N ILE A 234 -20.10 -4.24 5.69
CA ILE A 234 -21.52 -4.14 6.00
C ILE A 234 -21.77 -3.25 7.24
N GLN A 235 -20.95 -3.37 8.29
CA GLN A 235 -21.08 -2.50 9.48
C GLN A 235 -20.74 -1.04 9.16
N SER A 236 -19.73 -0.80 8.33
CA SER A 236 -19.39 0.56 7.88
C SER A 236 -20.53 1.18 7.07
N ILE A 237 -21.13 0.43 6.14
CA ILE A 237 -22.33 0.85 5.39
C ILE A 237 -23.51 1.10 6.34
N ARG A 238 -23.78 0.20 7.28
CA ARG A 238 -24.88 0.34 8.25
C ARG A 238 -24.75 1.64 9.04
N THR A 239 -23.55 1.92 9.55
CA THR A 239 -23.24 3.12 10.32
C THR A 239 -23.48 4.38 9.48
N THR A 240 -22.96 4.42 8.25
CA THR A 240 -23.12 5.55 7.34
C THR A 240 -24.58 5.77 6.95
N VAL A 241 -25.35 4.73 6.63
CA VAL A 241 -26.78 4.85 6.30
C VAL A 241 -27.60 5.29 7.52
N GLY A 242 -27.23 4.83 8.71
CA GLY A 242 -27.86 5.25 9.97
C GLY A 242 -27.71 6.76 10.20
N PHE A 243 -26.53 7.31 9.92
CA PHE A 243 -26.27 8.75 10.03
C PHE A 243 -26.81 9.55 8.84
N ASN A 244 -26.65 9.04 7.62
CA ASN A 244 -27.08 9.65 6.37
C ASN A 244 -27.90 8.65 5.51
N PRO A 245 -29.22 8.59 5.69
CA PRO A 245 -30.08 7.68 4.93
C PRO A 245 -30.09 7.93 3.42
N LYS A 246 -29.60 9.09 2.95
CA LYS A 246 -29.51 9.44 1.51
C LYS A 246 -28.11 9.17 0.94
N ASP A 247 -27.27 8.42 1.64
CA ASP A 247 -25.94 8.12 1.14
C ASP A 247 -25.99 7.20 -0.10
N LYS A 248 -25.49 7.72 -1.23
CA LYS A 248 -25.49 7.02 -2.52
C LYS A 248 -24.44 5.92 -2.54
N ASN A 249 -23.27 6.18 -1.98
CA ASN A 249 -22.10 5.31 -2.08
C ASN A 249 -22.31 4.01 -1.31
N SER A 250 -22.95 4.06 -0.14
CA SER A 250 -23.41 2.90 0.62
C SER A 250 -24.31 1.99 -0.20
N MET A 251 -25.31 2.54 -0.90
CA MET A 251 -26.20 1.72 -1.73
C MET A 251 -25.52 1.17 -2.98
N GLN A 252 -24.59 1.92 -3.58
CA GLN A 252 -23.79 1.42 -4.70
C GLN A 252 -22.90 0.25 -4.27
N LEU A 253 -22.28 0.35 -3.09
CA LEU A 253 -21.45 -0.70 -2.55
C LEU A 253 -22.27 -1.95 -2.18
N LEU A 254 -23.44 -1.79 -1.56
CA LEU A 254 -24.36 -2.91 -1.33
C LEU A 254 -24.84 -3.57 -2.62
N LEU A 255 -25.07 -2.79 -3.68
CA LEU A 255 -25.44 -3.35 -4.98
C LEU A 255 -24.29 -4.18 -5.56
N THR A 256 -23.04 -3.69 -5.46
CA THR A 256 -21.85 -4.46 -5.86
C THR A 256 -21.74 -5.77 -5.07
N ILE A 257 -21.91 -5.73 -3.74
CA ILE A 257 -21.86 -6.91 -2.87
C ILE A 257 -22.94 -7.92 -3.27
N THR A 258 -24.19 -7.49 -3.35
CA THR A 258 -25.33 -8.39 -3.65
C THR A 258 -25.33 -8.91 -5.09
N SER A 259 -24.70 -8.22 -6.04
CA SER A 259 -24.67 -8.68 -7.44
C SER A 259 -23.42 -9.49 -7.80
N LYS A 260 -22.26 -9.20 -7.20
CA LYS A 260 -20.98 -9.84 -7.56
C LYS A 260 -20.46 -10.80 -6.50
N HIS A 261 -20.79 -10.57 -5.23
CA HIS A 261 -20.36 -11.37 -4.08
C HIS A 261 -21.57 -12.05 -3.43
N ALA A 262 -22.53 -12.46 -4.27
CA ALA A 262 -23.79 -13.05 -3.83
C ALA A 262 -23.57 -14.37 -3.08
N GLN A 263 -22.55 -15.15 -3.47
CA GLN A 263 -22.22 -16.40 -2.81
C GLN A 263 -21.81 -16.16 -1.36
N GLU A 264 -20.90 -15.21 -1.13
CA GLU A 264 -20.42 -14.84 0.21
C GLU A 264 -21.54 -14.23 1.07
N VAL A 265 -22.47 -13.48 0.45
CA VAL A 265 -23.66 -12.98 1.14
C VAL A 265 -24.53 -14.11 1.70
N VAL A 266 -24.65 -15.22 0.96
CA VAL A 266 -25.38 -16.41 1.42
C VAL A 266 -24.57 -17.18 2.44
N GLU A 267 -23.30 -17.45 2.14
CA GLU A 267 -22.41 -18.25 2.98
C GLU A 267 -22.23 -17.65 4.38
N PHE A 268 -22.23 -16.32 4.50
CA PHE A 268 -22.05 -15.61 5.75
C PHE A 268 -23.35 -14.99 6.32
N ASP A 269 -24.52 -15.48 5.91
CA ASP A 269 -25.84 -15.10 6.46
C ASP A 269 -26.12 -13.58 6.49
N CYS A 270 -25.62 -12.84 5.49
CA CYS A 270 -25.68 -11.38 5.46
C CYS A 270 -27.02 -10.82 4.94
N ILE A 271 -27.92 -11.67 4.46
CA ILE A 271 -29.15 -11.30 3.74
C ILE A 271 -30.04 -10.36 4.57
N GLU A 272 -30.42 -10.76 5.78
CA GLU A 272 -31.34 -9.99 6.63
C GLU A 272 -30.74 -8.65 7.05
N THR A 273 -29.44 -8.64 7.31
CA THR A 273 -28.69 -7.43 7.62
C THR A 273 -28.72 -6.44 6.45
N ILE A 274 -28.46 -6.91 5.23
CA ILE A 274 -28.49 -6.06 4.03
C ILE A 274 -29.90 -5.53 3.75
N GLU A 275 -30.94 -6.34 3.97
CA GLU A 275 -32.34 -5.89 3.85
C GLU A 275 -32.67 -4.79 4.86
N SER A 276 -32.27 -4.97 6.12
CA SER A 276 -32.48 -3.99 7.19
C SER A 276 -31.83 -2.64 6.84
N ILE A 277 -30.56 -2.65 6.39
CA ILE A 277 -29.84 -1.45 5.95
C ILE A 277 -30.53 -0.81 4.73
N SER A 278 -30.95 -1.63 3.76
CA SER A 278 -31.63 -1.13 2.57
C SER A 278 -32.97 -0.48 2.92
N ASN A 279 -33.72 -1.05 3.86
CA ASN A 279 -35.00 -0.52 4.30
C ASN A 279 -34.89 0.82 5.05
N SER A 280 -33.82 1.00 5.83
CA SER A 280 -33.54 2.28 6.51
C SER A 280 -33.06 3.38 5.57
N SER A 281 -32.54 3.02 4.38
CA SER A 281 -32.14 3.99 3.35
C SER A 281 -33.33 4.73 2.72
N LYS A 282 -33.10 5.99 2.36
CA LYS A 282 -34.00 6.87 1.58
C LYS A 282 -33.57 7.00 0.11
N MET A 283 -32.51 6.31 -0.31
CA MET A 283 -32.06 6.31 -1.70
C MET A 283 -32.96 5.47 -2.60
N PHE A 284 -33.17 5.92 -3.85
CA PHE A 284 -33.90 5.14 -4.85
C PHE A 284 -33.20 3.80 -5.16
N LEU A 285 -31.87 3.79 -5.13
CA LEU A 285 -31.04 2.62 -5.45
C LEU A 285 -31.30 1.41 -4.52
N LYS A 286 -31.87 1.62 -3.32
CA LYS A 286 -32.26 0.53 -2.42
C LYS A 286 -33.17 -0.51 -3.08
N ARG A 287 -34.01 -0.08 -4.03
CA ARG A 287 -34.90 -0.99 -4.78
C ARG A 287 -34.11 -2.01 -5.60
N ALA A 288 -32.97 -1.61 -6.17
CA ALA A 288 -32.10 -2.51 -6.90
C ALA A 288 -31.41 -3.51 -5.97
N VAL A 289 -30.93 -3.05 -4.80
CA VAL A 289 -30.33 -3.92 -3.77
C VAL A 289 -31.34 -4.95 -3.28
N LEU A 290 -32.55 -4.52 -2.89
CA LEU A 290 -33.63 -5.42 -2.47
C LEU A 290 -34.06 -6.39 -3.58
N GLY A 291 -34.05 -5.94 -4.84
CA GLY A 291 -34.27 -6.80 -5.99
C GLY A 291 -33.22 -7.92 -6.10
N GLN A 292 -31.93 -7.60 -5.92
CA GLN A 292 -30.86 -8.62 -5.90
C GLN A 292 -31.03 -9.61 -4.74
N ILE A 293 -31.37 -9.12 -3.55
CA ILE A 293 -31.65 -9.98 -2.39
C ILE A 293 -32.81 -10.95 -2.69
N ALA A 294 -33.90 -10.48 -3.30
CA ALA A 294 -35.01 -11.34 -3.68
C ALA A 294 -34.59 -12.46 -4.66
N VAL A 295 -33.71 -12.14 -5.61
CA VAL A 295 -33.11 -13.13 -6.54
C VAL A 295 -32.27 -14.14 -5.77
N ILE A 296 -31.41 -13.70 -4.86
CA ILE A 296 -30.57 -14.58 -4.02
C ILE A 296 -31.45 -15.55 -3.23
N LYS A 297 -32.49 -15.06 -2.54
CA LYS A 297 -33.42 -15.89 -1.76
C LYS A 297 -34.11 -16.94 -2.64
N LYS A 298 -34.56 -16.56 -3.83
CA LYS A 298 -35.20 -17.48 -4.79
C LYS A 298 -34.23 -18.59 -5.22
N ASN A 299 -32.97 -18.26 -5.47
CA ASN A 299 -31.95 -19.23 -5.86
C ASN A 299 -31.69 -20.25 -4.73
N ILE A 300 -31.58 -19.80 -3.48
CA ILE A 300 -31.43 -20.69 -2.32
C ILE A 300 -32.60 -21.67 -2.21
N GLN A 301 -33.85 -21.18 -2.31
CA GLN A 301 -35.06 -22.01 -2.24
C GLN A 301 -35.07 -23.06 -3.37
N SER A 302 -34.69 -22.68 -4.59
CA SER A 302 -34.63 -23.62 -5.72
C SER A 302 -33.61 -24.74 -5.49
N LEU A 303 -32.45 -24.43 -4.91
CA LEU A 303 -31.42 -25.40 -4.58
C LEU A 303 -31.85 -26.34 -3.46
N GLN A 304 -32.51 -25.83 -2.42
CA GLN A 304 -33.05 -26.64 -1.33
C GLN A 304 -34.11 -27.62 -1.84
N ASN A 305 -35.02 -27.16 -2.70
CA ASN A 305 -36.05 -28.02 -3.30
C ASN A 305 -35.45 -29.09 -4.22
N SER A 306 -34.36 -28.79 -4.93
CA SER A 306 -33.67 -29.76 -5.79
C SER A 306 -32.91 -30.85 -5.03
N ARG A 307 -32.52 -30.60 -3.77
CA ARG A 307 -31.82 -31.56 -2.89
C ARG A 307 -32.78 -32.45 -2.09
N ALA A 308 -34.07 -32.11 -2.07
CA ALA A 308 -35.11 -32.84 -1.34
C ALA A 308 -35.82 -33.90 -2.20
N ILE A 309 -35.44 -34.03 -3.47
CA ILE A 309 -35.90 -35.04 -4.44
C ILE A 309 -34.77 -36.07 -4.63
#